data_AF-A0A3B0AKG1-F1
#
_entry.id   AF-A0A3B0AKG1-F1
#
_cell.length_a   1.000
_cell.length_b   1.000
_cell.length_c   1.000
_cell.angle_alpha   90.00
_cell.angle_beta   90.00
_cell.angle_gamma   90.00
#
_symmetry.space_group_name_H-M   'P 1'
#
loop_
_entity.id
_entity.type
_entity.pdbx_description
1 polymer ?
#
loop_
_entity_poly.entity_id
_entity_poly.type
_entity_poly.pdbx_seq_one_letter_code
_entity_poly.pdbx_strand_id
1 'polypeptide(L)' 'NPIEAHFGPLRQFTLANSNHPNHTIQTRALHAYLHWRNHNARYPDVLAAQRRERARVRSEKGIRWGGRPRQPAA' A
#
# COMPACT_ATOMS: atom_id res chain seq x y z
N ASN A 1 1.78 14.85 5.65
CA ASN A 1 0.86 15.52 4.69
C ASN A 1 -0.34 14.60 4.45
N PRO A 2 -1.62 15.00 4.66
CA PRO A 2 -2.77 14.08 4.66
C PRO A 2 -2.94 13.26 3.36
N ILE A 3 -2.40 13.76 2.24
CA ILE A 3 -2.44 13.07 0.94
C ILE A 3 -1.38 11.99 0.75
N GLU A 4 -0.34 11.93 1.61
CA GLU A 4 0.78 10.99 1.47
C GLU A 4 0.36 9.52 1.46
N ALA A 5 -0.65 9.17 2.28
CA ALA A 5 -1.16 7.80 2.35
C ALA A 5 -1.77 7.33 1.02
N HIS A 6 -2.22 8.25 0.16
CA HIS A 6 -2.81 7.92 -1.13
C HIS A 6 -1.75 7.67 -2.22
N PHE A 7 -0.52 8.15 -2.02
CA PHE A 7 0.56 8.00 -3.01
C PHE A 7 1.34 6.69 -2.90
N GLY A 8 1.12 5.87 -1.87
CA GLY A 8 1.78 4.57 -1.71
C GLY A 8 1.75 3.72 -2.99
N PRO A 9 0.57 3.48 -3.59
CA PRO A 9 0.48 2.73 -4.85
C PRO A 9 1.08 3.46 -6.06
N LEU A 10 1.04 4.80 -6.08
CA LEU A 10 1.63 5.59 -7.17
C LEU A 10 3.15 5.47 -7.21
N ARG A 11 3.81 5.25 -6.07
CA ARG A 11 5.25 4.96 -6.01
C ARG A 11 5.62 3.66 -6.72
N GLN A 12 4.74 2.66 -6.77
CA GLN A 12 5.03 1.41 -7.48
C GLN A 12 5.17 1.62 -8.99
N PHE A 13 4.42 2.57 -9.54
CA PHE A 13 4.43 2.87 -10.97
C PHE A 13 5.47 3.93 -11.36
N THR A 14 6.14 4.57 -10.38
CA THR A 14 7.03 5.72 -10.63
C THR A 14 8.42 5.60 -10.00
N LEU A 15 8.55 4.99 -8.83
CA LEU A 15 9.80 4.94 -8.04
C LEU A 15 10.37 3.51 -7.88
N ALA A 16 9.54 2.48 -7.96
CA ALA A 16 9.95 1.09 -7.68
C ALA A 16 10.70 0.41 -8.84
N ASN A 17 11.61 1.13 -9.52
CA ASN A 17 12.28 0.68 -10.76
C ASN A 17 11.29 0.17 -11.83
N SER A 18 10.10 0.79 -11.89
CA SER A 18 9.08 0.43 -12.87
C SER A 18 9.57 0.75 -14.27
N ASN A 19 9.83 -0.29 -15.07
CA ASN A 19 10.26 -0.13 -16.46
C ASN A 19 9.04 -0.08 -17.38
N HIS A 20 8.55 1.12 -17.66
CA HIS A 20 7.50 1.35 -18.64
C HIS A 20 8.11 1.98 -19.90
N PRO A 21 7.79 1.46 -21.11
CA PRO A 21 8.37 1.97 -22.35
C PRO A 21 8.08 3.46 -22.62
N ASN A 22 6.96 3.98 -22.10
CA ASN A 22 6.59 5.39 -22.15
C ASN A 22 5.52 5.73 -21.09
N HIS A 23 5.25 7.03 -20.92
CA HIS A 23 4.28 7.54 -19.95
C HIS A 23 2.82 7.14 -20.24
N THR A 24 2.46 6.90 -21.50
CA THR A 24 1.10 6.45 -21.85
C THR A 24 0.85 5.03 -21.34
N ILE A 25 1.82 4.13 -21.48
CA ILE A 25 1.73 2.75 -20.96
C ILE A 25 1.72 2.75 -19.43
N GLN A 26 2.57 3.56 -18.79
CA GLN A 26 2.57 3.75 -17.34
C GLN A 26 1.19 4.22 -16.83
N THR A 27 0.60 5.22 -17.49
CA THR A 27 -0.73 5.75 -17.12
C THR A 27 -1.83 4.69 -17.28
N ARG A 28 -1.80 3.91 -18.37
CA ARG A 28 -2.76 2.82 -18.59
C ARG A 28 -2.65 1.73 -17.52
N ALA A 29 -1.43 1.33 -17.16
CA ALA A 29 -1.20 0.35 -16.10
C ALA A 29 -1.70 0.85 -14.73
N LEU A 30 -1.43 2.11 -14.42
CA LEU A 30 -1.95 2.77 -13.22
C LEU A 30 -3.49 2.76 -13.19
N HIS A 31 -4.14 3.15 -14.29
CA HIS A 31 -5.60 3.18 -14.38
C HIS A 31 -6.22 1.78 -14.25
N ALA A 32 -5.62 0.77 -14.90
CA ALA A 32 -6.07 -0.61 -14.78
C ALA A 32 -5.97 -1.12 -13.33
N TYR A 33 -4.87 -0.79 -12.65
CA TYR A 33 -4.69 -1.13 -11.23
C TYR A 33 -5.72 -0.43 -10.33
N LEU A 34 -5.95 0.87 -10.51
CA LEU A 34 -6.95 1.60 -9.73
C LEU A 34 -8.36 1.06 -9.95
N HIS A 35 -8.70 0.73 -11.20
CA HIS A 35 -9.98 0.11 -11.55
C HIS A 35 -10.15 -1.24 -10.83
N TRP A 36 -9.18 -2.15 -10.95
CA TRP A 36 -9.22 -3.44 -10.26
C TRP A 36 -9.32 -3.28 -8.73
N ARG A 37 -8.51 -2.38 -8.15
CA ARG A 37 -8.51 -2.13 -6.70
C ARG A 37 -9.87 -1.63 -6.22
N ASN A 38 -10.48 -0.70 -6.96
CA ASN A 38 -11.77 -0.13 -6.59
C ASN A 38 -12.91 -1.15 -6.78
N HIS A 39 -12.86 -1.95 -7.84
CA HIS A 39 -13.81 -3.04 -8.09
C HIS A 39 -13.76 -4.10 -6.96
N ASN A 40 -12.55 -4.47 -6.53
CA ASN A 40 -12.33 -5.49 -5.50
C ASN A 40 -12.28 -4.92 -4.07
N ALA A 41 -12.62 -3.65 -3.86
CA ALA A 41 -12.46 -2.98 -2.57
C ALA A 41 -13.27 -3.63 -1.44
N ARG A 42 -14.36 -4.31 -1.78
CA ARG A 42 -15.26 -5.00 -0.83
C ARG A 42 -15.03 -6.51 -0.76
N TYR A 43 -14.06 -7.03 -1.51
CA TYR A 43 -13.82 -8.48 -1.56
C TYR A 43 -13.25 -8.97 -0.22
N PRO A 44 -13.87 -9.96 0.45
CA PRO A 44 -13.48 -10.38 1.80
C PRO A 44 -12.01 -10.78 1.93
N ASP A 45 -11.47 -11.49 0.94
CA ASP A 45 -10.08 -11.96 0.97
C ASP A 45 -9.08 -10.82 0.79
N VAL A 46 -9.42 -9.80 -0.02
CA VAL A 46 -8.62 -8.59 -0.17
C VAL A 46 -8.57 -7.81 1.14
N LEU A 47 -9.70 -7.71 1.86
CA LEU A 47 -9.77 -7.08 3.17
C LEU A 47 -8.99 -7.88 4.23
N ALA A 48 -9.04 -9.22 4.17
CA ALA A 48 -8.23 -10.08 5.04
C ALA A 48 -6.72 -9.89 4.77
N ALA A 49 -6.30 -9.89 3.50
CA ALA A 49 -4.92 -9.66 3.09
C ALA A 49 -4.41 -8.28 3.54
N GLN A 50 -5.19 -7.21 3.33
CA GLN A 50 -4.81 -5.87 3.80
C GLN A 50 -4.68 -5.78 5.32
N ARG A 51 -5.54 -6.45 6.08
CA ARG A 51 -5.44 -6.49 7.55
C ARG A 51 -4.17 -7.20 8.01
N ARG A 52 -3.80 -8.32 7.38
CA ARG A 52 -2.53 -9.03 7.64
C ARG A 52 -1.33 -8.15 7.35
N GLU A 53 -1.33 -7.46 6.21
CA GLU A 53 -0.22 -6.58 5.82
C GLU A 53 -0.07 -5.39 6.79
N ARG A 54 -1.17 -4.76 7.22
CA ARG A 54 -1.12 -3.72 8.26
C ARG A 54 -0.60 -4.24 9.60
N ALA A 55 -0.92 -5.49 9.95
CA ALA A 55 -0.38 -6.12 11.16
C ALA A 55 1.13 -6.38 11.03
N ARG A 56 1.60 -6.88 9.87
CA ARG A 56 3.03 -7.08 9.56
C ARG A 56 3.81 -5.78 9.68
N VAL A 57 3.41 -4.75 8.94
CA VAL A 57 4.05 -3.42 8.96
C VAL A 57 4.06 -2.84 10.38
N ARG A 58 3.00 -3.04 11.17
CA ARG A 58 2.96 -2.60 12.57
C ARG A 58 3.96 -3.35 13.44
N SER A 59 4.09 -4.66 13.27
CA SER A 59 5.06 -5.47 14.02
C SER A 59 6.50 -5.10 13.68
N GLU A 60 6.81 -4.87 12.41
CA GLU A 60 8.13 -4.45 11.94
C GLU A 60 8.53 -3.08 12.47
N LYS A 61 7.58 -2.14 12.53
CA LYS A 61 7.82 -0.82 13.13
C LYS A 61 7.86 -0.86 14.67
N GLY A 62 7.51 -1.99 15.29
CA GLY A 62 7.43 -2.10 16.74
C GLY A 62 6.37 -1.17 17.35
N ILE A 63 5.23 -0.94 16.70
CA ILE A 63 4.22 0.02 17.17
C ILE A 63 3.00 -0.71 17.75
N ARG A 64 2.50 -0.31 18.92
CA ARG A 64 1.22 -0.79 19.48
C ARG A 64 0.04 -0.04 18.87
N TRP A 65 -1.15 -0.64 18.98
CA TRP A 65 -2.40 0.08 18.73
C TRP A 65 -2.43 1.38 19.55
N GLY A 66 -2.77 2.50 18.91
CA GLY A 66 -2.67 3.85 19.49
C GLY A 66 -1.33 4.58 19.24
N GLY A 67 -0.41 4.01 18.45
CA GLY A 67 0.80 4.71 17.99
C GLY A 67 1.97 4.71 18.98
N ARG A 68 1.85 4.03 20.13
CA ARG A 68 2.95 3.93 21.10
C ARG A 68 4.00 2.90 20.65
N PRO A 69 5.29 3.23 20.64
CA PRO A 69 6.34 2.25 20.39
C PRO A 69 6.35 1.16 21.47
N ARG A 70 6.69 -0.06 21.07
CA ARG A 70 6.80 -1.24 21.92
C ARG A 70 8.13 -1.14 22.66
N GLN A 71 8.09 -1.15 24.00
CA GLN A 71 9.32 -1.16 24.78
C GLN A 71 10.13 -2.44 24.48
N PRO A 72 11.46 -2.34 24.34
CA PRO A 72 12.31 -3.52 24.26
C PRO A 72 12.21 -4.31 25.57
N ALA A 73 12.33 -5.63 25.50
CA ALA A 73 12.40 -6.48 26.68
C ALA A 73 13.71 -6.16 27.43
N ALA A 74 13.61 -5.96 28.74
CA ALA A 74 14.74 -5.76 29.65
C ALA A 74 15.54 -7.06 29.84
#